data_AF-M1ECZ6-F1
#
_entry.id   AF-M1ECZ6-F1
#
_cell.length_a   1.000
_cell.length_b   1.000
_cell.length_c   1.000
_cell.angle_alpha   90.00
_cell.angle_beta   90.00
_cell.angle_gamma   90.00
#
_symmetry.space_group_name_H-M   'P 1'
#
loop_
_entity.id
_entity.type
_entity.pdbx_description
1 polymer ?
#
loop_
_entity_poly.entity_id
_entity_poly.type
_entity_poly.pdbx_seq_one_letter_code
_entity_poly.pdbx_strand_id
1 'polypeptide(L)'
;LSARNNHELRNVIRSTWLKHLIQHPSLSQRVLVKFIIGAHGCDVPVEDREDPYSCRLLNITNPVLNQEIEAFSLSEDTSSGISEDRVVSVSFRVLYPIVITSLGVFYDASDVGFQRNITVKLYQAEQEGIWVTQSEALFVARFSPPSCGVQVNRLWYKPVEQFIQPVEQFILPESFEGTIVWESQDLQGLVSRNLHKVTVNDGGGVLRVITAGEGALPHEFMEGVEGVAGGFIYTIQEGDALLQNLHSRPRRLLDHISNLHREDALLREESSVYDDIVFVDVVDTYRNVPAKLLNFYRWTVETTSFDLLLKTDDDCYIDLEAVFNRITHKNLDGPNFWWGNFRLNWAVDRTGKWQELEYPSPAYPA
;
A
#
# COMPACT_ATOMS: atom_id res chain seq x y z
N LEU A 1 -10.70 -13.32 15.76
CA LEU A 1 -11.29 -12.59 14.61
C LEU A 1 -11.35 -13.57 13.44
N SER A 2 -12.38 -13.53 12.61
CA SER A 2 -12.52 -14.46 11.49
C SER A 2 -12.96 -13.71 10.23
N ALA A 3 -12.39 -14.01 9.07
CA ALA A 3 -12.86 -13.45 7.81
C ALA A 3 -14.19 -14.11 7.40
N ARG A 4 -15.01 -13.40 6.64
CA ARG A 4 -16.33 -13.88 6.19
C ARG A 4 -16.28 -15.25 5.52
N ASN A 5 -15.34 -15.43 4.60
CA ASN A 5 -15.14 -16.66 3.84
C ASN A 5 -14.45 -17.81 4.61
N ASN A 6 -13.99 -17.59 5.85
CA ASN A 6 -13.26 -18.60 6.65
C ASN A 6 -14.18 -19.64 7.32
N HIS A 7 -15.22 -20.11 6.63
CA HIS A 7 -16.16 -21.10 7.16
C HIS A 7 -15.45 -22.39 7.62
N GLU A 8 -14.53 -22.91 6.80
CA GLU A 8 -13.78 -24.13 7.13
C GLU A 8 -12.89 -23.95 8.37
N LEU A 9 -12.22 -22.81 8.52
CA LEU A 9 -11.39 -22.54 9.70
C LEU A 9 -12.24 -22.48 10.97
N ARG A 10 -13.41 -21.84 10.91
CA ARG A 10 -14.37 -21.85 12.02
C ARG A 10 -14.84 -23.26 12.36
N ASN A 11 -15.12 -24.09 11.36
CA ASN A 11 -15.51 -25.49 11.56
C ASN A 11 -14.38 -26.34 12.17
N VAL A 12 -13.13 -26.11 11.77
CA VAL A 12 -11.96 -26.74 12.38
C VAL A 12 -11.88 -26.35 13.85
N ILE A 13 -12.04 -25.07 14.20
CA ILE A 13 -12.08 -24.63 15.61
C ILE A 13 -13.21 -25.34 16.37
N ARG A 14 -14.45 -25.31 15.84
CA ARG A 14 -15.63 -25.97 16.41
C ARG A 14 -15.44 -27.46 16.64
N SER A 15 -14.70 -28.14 15.77
CA SER A 15 -14.45 -29.58 15.86
C SER A 15 -13.20 -29.96 16.67
N THR A 16 -12.37 -28.99 17.04
CA THR A 16 -11.11 -29.18 17.79
C THR A 16 -11.20 -28.62 19.21
N TRP A 17 -10.49 -27.52 19.51
CA TRP A 17 -10.34 -27.02 20.88
C TRP A 17 -11.64 -26.42 21.43
N LEU A 18 -12.52 -25.89 20.58
CA LEU A 18 -13.85 -25.45 21.02
C LEU A 18 -14.74 -26.65 21.41
N LYS A 19 -14.64 -27.77 20.69
CA LYS A 19 -15.34 -29.01 21.08
C LYS A 19 -14.89 -29.49 22.45
N HIS A 20 -13.58 -29.52 22.67
CA HIS A 20 -12.99 -29.87 23.98
C HIS A 20 -13.51 -28.94 25.08
N LEU A 21 -13.50 -27.62 24.82
CA LEU A 21 -14.02 -26.62 25.76
C LEU A 21 -15.46 -26.90 26.18
N ILE A 22 -16.36 -27.14 25.21
CA ILE A 22 -17.79 -27.36 25.46
C ILE A 22 -18.01 -28.65 26.29
N GLN A 23 -17.19 -29.67 26.06
CA GLN A 23 -17.29 -30.95 26.77
C GLN A 23 -16.60 -30.93 28.15
N HIS A 24 -15.73 -29.95 28.40
CA HIS A 24 -14.95 -29.89 29.63
C HIS A 24 -15.81 -29.40 30.82
N PRO A 25 -15.90 -30.16 31.94
CA PRO A 25 -16.82 -29.86 33.03
C PRO A 25 -16.62 -28.49 33.69
N SER A 26 -15.37 -28.04 33.82
CA SER A 26 -15.04 -26.77 34.48
C SER A 26 -14.84 -25.59 33.52
N LEU A 27 -14.48 -25.83 32.26
CA LEU A 27 -14.16 -24.74 31.33
C LEU A 27 -15.41 -24.27 30.57
N SER A 28 -16.34 -25.17 30.28
CA SER A 28 -17.59 -24.87 29.56
C SER A 28 -18.43 -23.78 30.22
N GLN A 29 -18.36 -23.64 31.55
CA GLN A 29 -19.06 -22.59 32.30
C GLN A 29 -18.26 -21.29 32.45
N ARG A 30 -16.97 -21.29 32.08
CA ARG A 30 -16.02 -20.19 32.36
C ARG A 30 -15.53 -19.47 31.12
N VAL A 31 -15.68 -20.06 29.94
CA VAL A 31 -15.13 -19.51 28.69
C VAL A 31 -16.25 -19.31 27.69
N LEU A 32 -16.40 -18.07 27.23
CA LEU A 32 -17.24 -17.72 26.10
C LEU A 32 -16.36 -17.57 24.85
N VAL A 33 -16.73 -18.26 23.76
CA VAL A 33 -16.05 -18.15 22.47
C VAL A 33 -17.01 -17.52 21.46
N LYS A 34 -16.54 -16.50 20.75
CA LYS A 34 -17.27 -15.82 19.67
C LYS A 34 -16.35 -15.54 18.48
N PHE A 35 -16.83 -15.83 17.28
CA PHE A 35 -16.22 -15.41 16.03
C PHE A 35 -16.70 -14.00 15.68
N ILE A 36 -15.76 -13.06 15.63
CA ILE A 36 -16.08 -11.69 15.21
C ILE A 36 -15.84 -11.55 13.71
N ILE A 37 -16.90 -11.19 12.98
CA ILE A 37 -16.94 -11.10 11.52
C ILE A 37 -17.49 -9.73 11.11
N GLY A 38 -16.96 -9.13 10.05
CA GLY A 38 -17.51 -7.89 9.51
C GLY A 38 -18.88 -8.13 8.87
N ALA A 39 -19.84 -7.28 9.21
CA ALA A 39 -21.23 -7.38 8.75
C ALA A 39 -21.33 -7.25 7.22
N HIS A 40 -20.41 -6.53 6.59
CA HIS A 40 -20.46 -6.23 5.16
C HIS A 40 -19.28 -6.89 4.42
N GLY A 41 -19.56 -7.49 3.27
CA GLY A 41 -18.52 -7.86 2.31
C GLY A 41 -18.10 -6.66 1.48
N CYS A 42 -16.89 -6.70 0.92
CA CYS A 42 -16.45 -5.66 -0.01
C CYS A 42 -17.14 -5.84 -1.37
N ASP A 43 -17.82 -4.79 -1.85
CA ASP A 43 -18.56 -4.76 -3.12
C ASP A 43 -17.65 -4.67 -4.37
N VAL A 44 -16.36 -4.39 -4.17
CA VAL A 44 -15.35 -4.39 -5.24
C VAL A 44 -14.73 -5.80 -5.40
N PRO A 45 -14.80 -6.42 -6.60
CA PRO A 45 -14.07 -7.65 -6.91
C PRO A 45 -12.57 -7.51 -6.65
N VAL A 46 -11.87 -8.57 -6.25
CA VAL A 46 -10.45 -8.49 -5.85
C VAL A 46 -9.56 -7.95 -6.96
N GLU A 47 -9.84 -8.37 -8.20
CA GLU A 47 -9.13 -8.00 -9.42
C GLU A 47 -9.37 -6.53 -9.84
N ASP A 48 -10.39 -5.89 -9.27
CA ASP A 48 -10.78 -4.51 -9.55
C ASP A 48 -10.41 -3.57 -8.40
N ARG A 49 -9.66 -4.04 -7.40
CA ARG A 49 -9.21 -3.22 -6.27
C ARG A 49 -7.89 -2.51 -6.57
N GLU A 50 -7.71 -1.33 -5.98
CA GLU A 50 -6.43 -0.61 -5.99
C GLU A 50 -5.31 -1.38 -5.28
N ASP A 51 -5.66 -2.11 -4.23
CA ASP A 51 -4.80 -3.10 -3.59
C ASP A 51 -5.67 -4.27 -3.09
N PRO A 52 -5.16 -5.51 -3.08
CA PRO A 52 -5.97 -6.67 -2.72
C PRO A 52 -6.48 -6.65 -1.28
N TYR A 53 -5.92 -5.80 -0.42
CA TYR A 53 -6.20 -5.74 1.01
C TYR A 53 -7.28 -4.71 1.40
N SER A 54 -7.63 -3.77 0.51
CA SER A 54 -8.64 -2.74 0.75
C SER A 54 -9.98 -3.03 0.06
N CYS A 55 -10.91 -2.09 0.15
CA CYS A 55 -12.15 -2.08 -0.63
C CYS A 55 -12.24 -0.79 -1.47
N ARG A 56 -11.15 -0.44 -2.16
CA ARG A 56 -11.09 0.73 -3.03
C ARG A 56 -11.03 0.28 -4.49
N LEU A 57 -11.89 0.84 -5.33
CA LEU A 57 -11.91 0.54 -6.76
C LEU A 57 -10.65 1.08 -7.45
N LEU A 58 -10.03 0.26 -8.30
CA LEU A 58 -8.93 0.64 -9.16
C LEU A 58 -9.42 1.65 -10.23
N ASN A 59 -9.05 2.91 -10.05
CA ASN A 59 -9.52 4.03 -10.86
C ASN A 59 -8.72 4.19 -12.17
N ILE A 60 -8.72 3.15 -13.00
CA ILE A 60 -8.20 3.18 -14.38
C ILE A 60 -9.39 3.18 -15.34
N THR A 61 -9.45 4.15 -16.24
CA THR A 61 -10.60 4.31 -17.15
C THR A 61 -10.22 4.29 -18.62
N ASN A 62 -9.21 5.06 -19.02
CA ASN A 62 -8.81 5.22 -20.42
C ASN A 62 -7.28 5.09 -20.55
N PRO A 63 -6.74 3.87 -20.47
CA PRO A 63 -5.30 3.67 -20.58
C PRO A 63 -4.77 4.08 -21.95
N VAL A 64 -3.64 4.79 -21.97
CA VAL A 64 -2.99 5.22 -23.22
C VAL A 64 -2.15 4.06 -23.77
N LEU A 65 -2.67 3.38 -24.80
CA LEU A 65 -2.08 2.14 -25.32
C LEU A 65 -1.03 2.39 -26.42
N ASN A 66 -0.02 1.51 -26.45
CA ASN A 66 0.97 1.39 -27.53
C ASN A 66 1.69 2.71 -27.89
N GLN A 67 1.84 3.60 -26.91
CA GLN A 67 2.46 4.92 -27.06
C GLN A 67 3.33 5.22 -25.84
N GLU A 68 4.36 6.02 -26.06
CA GLU A 68 5.17 6.59 -24.99
C GLU A 68 4.43 7.75 -24.32
N ILE A 69 4.48 7.80 -22.99
CA ILE A 69 3.75 8.75 -22.17
C ILE A 69 4.76 9.59 -21.38
N GLU A 70 4.74 10.91 -21.58
CA GLU A 70 5.50 11.85 -20.75
C GLU A 70 4.76 12.07 -19.42
N ALA A 71 5.29 11.53 -18.31
CA ALA A 71 4.64 11.59 -17.00
C ALA A 71 4.39 13.02 -16.48
N PHE A 72 5.25 13.96 -16.88
CA PHE A 72 5.19 15.36 -16.48
C PHE A 72 5.36 16.24 -17.70
N SER A 73 4.44 17.19 -17.90
CA SER A 73 4.53 18.18 -18.97
C SER A 73 4.39 19.61 -18.43
N LEU A 74 5.07 20.55 -19.09
CA LEU A 74 5.05 21.96 -18.73
C LEU A 74 3.91 22.69 -19.46
N SER A 75 3.10 23.45 -18.72
CA SER A 75 2.15 24.40 -19.31
C SER A 75 2.89 25.64 -19.85
N GLU A 76 2.45 26.16 -21.01
CA GLU A 76 3.15 27.22 -21.76
C GLU A 76 3.33 28.54 -20.98
N ASP A 77 2.50 28.80 -19.95
CA ASP A 77 2.37 30.10 -19.27
C ASP A 77 3.12 30.25 -17.91
N THR A 78 4.00 29.33 -17.54
CA THR A 78 4.73 29.43 -16.26
C THR A 78 6.21 29.80 -16.45
N SER A 79 6.60 30.99 -15.98
CA SER A 79 7.99 31.47 -15.99
C SER A 79 8.92 30.54 -15.22
N SER A 80 9.99 30.02 -15.85
CA SER A 80 11.08 29.26 -15.21
C SER A 80 11.67 30.05 -14.05
N GLY A 81 11.59 29.51 -12.85
CA GLY A 81 12.34 30.01 -11.70
C GLY A 81 13.40 28.96 -11.40
N ILE A 82 14.66 29.37 -11.34
CA ILE A 82 15.73 28.51 -10.83
C ILE A 82 15.48 28.32 -9.33
N SER A 83 15.37 27.07 -8.87
CA SER A 83 15.35 26.82 -7.43
C SER A 83 16.78 26.80 -6.90
N GLU A 84 16.98 27.27 -5.67
CA GLU A 84 18.25 27.12 -4.95
C GLU A 84 18.51 25.67 -4.51
N ASP A 85 17.49 24.79 -4.62
CA ASP A 85 17.58 23.39 -4.24
C ASP A 85 18.54 22.61 -5.15
N ARG A 86 19.46 21.87 -4.52
CA ARG A 86 20.40 20.99 -5.23
C ARG A 86 19.84 19.59 -5.46
N VAL A 87 18.87 19.18 -4.65
CA VAL A 87 18.22 17.89 -4.75
C VAL A 87 16.71 18.06 -4.64
N VAL A 88 16.00 17.48 -5.60
CA VAL A 88 14.55 17.54 -5.74
C VAL A 88 14.05 16.13 -5.99
N SER A 89 12.93 15.75 -5.39
CA SER A 89 12.40 14.38 -5.52
C SER A 89 10.89 14.31 -5.58
N VAL A 90 10.39 13.31 -6.31
CA VAL A 90 8.97 12.95 -6.40
C VAL A 90 8.81 11.46 -6.22
N SER A 91 7.86 11.05 -5.39
CA SER A 91 7.46 9.66 -5.20
C SER A 91 6.21 9.33 -6.00
N PHE A 92 6.09 8.10 -6.47
CA PHE A 92 4.91 7.61 -7.19
C PHE A 92 4.68 6.14 -6.89
N ARG A 93 3.45 5.71 -7.10
CA ARG A 93 3.01 4.32 -7.02
C ARG A 93 2.49 3.85 -8.36
N VAL A 94 2.90 2.66 -8.77
CA VAL A 94 2.41 1.98 -9.97
C VAL A 94 1.15 1.21 -9.60
N LEU A 95 0.05 1.49 -10.31
CA LEU A 95 -1.26 0.84 -10.14
C LEU A 95 -1.52 -0.22 -11.21
N TYR A 96 -0.74 -0.22 -12.29
CA TYR A 96 -0.71 -1.28 -13.30
C TYR A 96 0.68 -1.33 -13.94
N PRO A 97 1.22 -2.51 -14.33
CA PRO A 97 2.60 -2.62 -14.79
C PRO A 97 2.99 -1.63 -15.90
N ILE A 98 4.13 -0.96 -15.71
CA ILE A 98 4.69 0.00 -16.67
C ILE A 98 6.18 -0.28 -16.93
N VAL A 99 6.70 0.24 -18.04
CA VAL A 99 8.12 0.24 -18.36
C VAL A 99 8.59 1.68 -18.53
N ILE A 100 9.55 2.12 -17.72
CA ILE A 100 10.18 3.43 -17.91
C ILE A 100 11.24 3.31 -19.01
N THR A 101 11.10 4.09 -20.08
CA THR A 101 12.01 4.07 -21.22
C THR A 101 13.07 5.14 -21.12
N SER A 102 12.73 6.31 -20.56
CA SER A 102 13.64 7.46 -20.45
C SER A 102 13.43 8.26 -19.17
N LEU A 103 14.51 8.84 -18.67
CA LEU A 103 14.48 9.87 -17.62
C LEU A 103 14.80 11.22 -18.24
N GLY A 104 14.27 12.29 -17.68
CA GLY A 104 14.41 13.63 -18.24
C GLY A 104 14.56 14.73 -17.21
N VAL A 105 15.05 15.87 -17.69
CA VAL A 105 15.34 17.09 -16.91
C VAL A 105 14.72 18.30 -17.57
N PHE A 106 14.19 19.22 -16.75
CA PHE A 106 13.80 20.54 -17.22
C PHE A 106 15.07 21.34 -17.57
N TYR A 107 14.96 22.21 -18.56
CA TYR A 107 16.01 23.17 -18.88
C TYR A 107 15.41 24.55 -19.12
N ASP A 108 16.19 25.59 -18.86
CA ASP A 108 15.79 26.95 -19.16
C ASP A 108 16.10 27.28 -20.63
N ALA A 109 15.09 27.70 -21.38
CA ALA A 109 15.22 27.98 -22.81
C ALA A 109 15.98 29.29 -23.11
N SER A 110 16.32 30.06 -22.07
CA SER A 110 17.10 31.30 -22.19
C SER A 110 18.59 31.09 -22.49
N ASP A 111 19.11 29.88 -22.24
CA ASP A 111 20.54 29.58 -22.40
C ASP A 111 20.85 28.85 -23.72
N VAL A 112 22.04 29.12 -24.27
CA VAL A 112 22.55 28.48 -25.50
C VAL A 112 22.97 27.04 -25.16
N GLY A 113 22.01 26.13 -25.17
CA GLY A 113 22.20 24.68 -24.96
C GLY A 113 22.26 24.26 -23.48
N PHE A 114 22.44 22.95 -23.26
CA PHE A 114 22.50 22.36 -21.92
C PHE A 114 23.88 22.62 -21.29
N GLN A 115 23.95 23.35 -20.18
CA GLN A 115 25.21 23.85 -19.59
C GLN A 115 25.55 23.25 -18.21
N ARG A 116 24.74 22.30 -17.72
CA ARG A 116 24.78 21.84 -16.32
C ARG A 116 25.07 20.35 -16.20
N ASN A 117 25.52 19.90 -15.03
CA ASN A 117 25.64 18.47 -14.74
C ASN A 117 24.52 18.05 -13.80
N ILE A 118 23.62 17.21 -14.30
CA ILE A 118 22.44 16.73 -13.54
C ILE A 118 22.41 15.22 -13.60
N THR A 119 22.21 14.57 -12.46
CA THR A 119 21.98 13.13 -12.39
C THR A 119 20.53 12.89 -11.97
N VAL A 120 19.84 12.03 -12.72
CA VAL A 120 18.48 11.58 -12.39
C VAL A 120 18.56 10.11 -12.01
N LYS A 121 17.98 9.74 -10.88
CA LYS A 121 17.99 8.38 -10.36
C LYS A 121 16.57 7.94 -10.01
N LEU A 122 16.22 6.70 -10.33
CA LEU A 122 15.02 6.06 -9.78
C LEU A 122 15.44 5.08 -8.70
N TYR A 123 14.87 5.24 -7.52
CA TYR A 123 14.97 4.29 -6.43
C TYR A 123 13.67 3.54 -6.26
N GLN A 124 13.76 2.25 -5.95
CA GLN A 124 12.65 1.52 -5.35
C GLN A 124 12.55 1.92 -3.89
N ALA A 125 11.33 2.08 -3.38
CA ALA A 125 11.08 2.15 -1.95
C ALA A 125 11.36 0.77 -1.35
N GLU A 126 12.60 0.50 -0.95
CA GLU A 126 12.97 -0.67 -0.15
C GLU A 126 13.16 -0.25 1.31
N GLN A 127 12.64 -1.04 2.23
CA GLN A 127 12.81 -0.84 3.67
C GLN A 127 13.72 -1.92 4.25
N GLU A 128 14.89 -1.54 4.78
CA GLU A 128 15.71 -2.37 5.67
C GLU A 128 15.62 -1.87 7.12
N GLY A 129 14.47 -2.08 7.77
CA GLY A 129 14.28 -1.72 9.18
C GLY A 129 14.24 -0.20 9.42
N ILE A 130 15.11 0.33 10.30
CA ILE A 130 15.19 1.77 10.63
C ILE A 130 16.12 2.53 9.65
N TRP A 131 16.94 1.82 8.88
CA TRP A 131 17.91 2.42 7.96
C TRP A 131 17.51 2.13 6.52
N VAL A 132 17.31 3.18 5.73
CA VAL A 132 17.37 3.06 4.26
C VAL A 132 18.86 3.02 3.92
N THR A 133 19.43 1.83 3.85
CA THR A 133 20.70 1.60 3.16
C THR A 133 20.52 2.00 1.70
N GLN A 134 21.56 2.53 1.07
CA GLN A 134 21.52 2.96 -0.33
C GLN A 134 21.16 1.76 -1.22
N SER A 135 19.88 1.55 -1.52
CA SER A 135 19.49 0.70 -2.64
C SER A 135 20.21 1.24 -3.87
N GLU A 136 20.85 0.36 -4.64
CA GLU A 136 21.39 0.75 -5.93
C GLU A 136 20.24 1.37 -6.75
N ALA A 137 20.48 2.53 -7.35
CA ALA A 137 19.46 3.16 -8.19
C ALA A 137 19.10 2.19 -9.33
N LEU A 138 17.82 1.86 -9.47
CA LEU A 138 17.32 0.95 -10.50
C LEU A 138 17.66 1.47 -11.90
N PHE A 139 17.46 2.78 -12.08
CA PHE A 139 17.81 3.50 -13.29
C PHE A 139 18.59 4.76 -12.96
N VAL A 140 19.57 5.08 -13.81
CA VAL A 140 20.25 6.37 -13.77
C VAL A 140 20.30 6.97 -15.16
N ALA A 141 20.15 8.29 -15.24
CA ALA A 141 20.49 9.07 -16.42
C ALA A 141 21.36 10.25 -16.01
N ARG A 142 22.55 10.35 -16.59
CA ARG A 142 23.50 11.44 -16.33
C ARG A 142 23.49 12.42 -17.48
N PHE A 143 23.16 13.68 -17.21
CA PHE A 143 23.12 14.75 -18.18
C PHE A 143 24.35 15.64 -18.02
N SER A 144 24.98 15.98 -19.13
CA SER A 144 26.12 16.91 -19.18
C SER A 144 26.11 17.69 -20.50
N PRO A 145 26.83 18.82 -20.63
CA PRO A 145 26.90 19.56 -21.88
C PRO A 145 27.28 18.73 -23.12
N PRO A 146 28.27 17.82 -23.08
CA PRO A 146 28.59 16.97 -24.22
C PRO A 146 27.60 15.79 -24.42
N SER A 147 26.70 15.56 -23.46
CA SER A 147 25.77 14.42 -23.48
C SER A 147 24.46 14.83 -22.81
N CYS A 148 23.67 15.65 -23.52
CA CYS A 148 22.44 16.25 -23.02
C CYS A 148 21.17 15.45 -23.37
N GLY A 149 21.25 14.47 -24.27
CA GLY A 149 20.11 13.63 -24.65
C GLY A 149 19.31 14.21 -25.82
N VAL A 150 18.03 13.87 -25.90
CA VAL A 150 17.09 14.32 -26.95
C VAL A 150 16.06 15.26 -26.34
N GLN A 151 15.78 16.36 -27.03
CA GLN A 151 14.84 17.37 -26.56
C GLN A 151 13.41 17.06 -27.03
N VAL A 152 12.47 16.99 -26.09
CA VAL A 152 11.03 16.80 -26.34
C VAL A 152 10.27 17.77 -25.44
N ASN A 153 9.37 18.58 -25.99
CA ASN A 153 8.42 19.42 -25.23
C ASN A 153 9.01 20.22 -24.04
N ARG A 154 10.21 20.83 -24.22
CA ARG A 154 10.99 21.59 -23.20
C ARG A 154 11.65 20.74 -22.09
N LEU A 155 11.75 19.44 -22.28
CA LEU A 155 12.56 18.53 -21.48
C LEU A 155 13.70 17.95 -22.32
N TRP A 156 14.80 17.62 -21.67
CA TRP A 156 15.82 16.75 -22.24
C TRP A 156 15.64 15.35 -21.67
N TYR A 157 15.55 14.36 -22.53
CA TYR A 157 15.41 12.95 -22.16
C TYR A 157 16.62 12.15 -22.56
N LYS A 158 16.93 11.15 -21.73
CA LYS A 158 17.90 10.10 -22.02
C LYS A 158 17.27 8.74 -21.74
N PRO A 159 17.59 7.73 -22.55
CA PRO A 159 17.20 6.36 -22.24
C PRO A 159 17.81 5.97 -20.90
N VAL A 160 17.10 5.15 -20.14
CA VAL A 160 17.58 4.66 -18.84
C VAL A 160 18.81 3.77 -19.01
N GLU A 161 19.88 4.06 -18.27
CA GLU A 161 20.99 3.11 -18.09
C GLU A 161 20.63 2.19 -16.92
N GLN A 162 20.50 0.89 -17.19
CA GLN A 162 20.17 -0.14 -16.19
C GLN A 162 21.45 -0.61 -15.50
N PHE A 163 21.48 -0.58 -14.15
CA PHE A 163 22.59 -1.13 -13.36
C PHE A 163 22.40 -2.62 -13.07
N ILE A 164 21.15 -3.08 -13.01
CA ILE A 164 20.78 -4.49 -12.85
C ILE A 164 20.75 -5.12 -14.23
N GLN A 165 21.46 -6.25 -14.39
CA GLN A 165 21.81 -6.99 -15.62
C GLN A 165 21.05 -6.67 -16.93
N PRO A 166 21.75 -6.56 -18.08
CA PRO A 166 21.24 -6.02 -19.34
C PRO A 166 20.33 -6.97 -20.15
N VAL A 167 19.60 -7.89 -19.52
CA VAL A 167 18.98 -9.01 -20.24
C VAL A 167 17.51 -8.76 -20.60
N GLU A 168 16.75 -7.95 -19.86
CA GLU A 168 15.32 -7.72 -20.14
C GLU A 168 14.87 -6.30 -19.79
N GLN A 169 13.85 -5.77 -20.49
CA GLN A 169 13.21 -4.52 -20.11
C GLN A 169 12.69 -4.64 -18.66
N PHE A 170 13.14 -3.77 -17.77
CA PHE A 170 12.74 -3.82 -16.36
C PHE A 170 11.31 -3.30 -16.21
N ILE A 171 10.37 -4.23 -15.99
CA ILE A 171 8.96 -3.93 -15.77
C ILE A 171 8.79 -3.52 -14.31
N LEU A 172 8.22 -2.34 -14.08
CA LEU A 172 7.78 -1.91 -12.76
C LEU A 172 6.42 -2.58 -12.48
N PRO A 173 6.33 -3.51 -11.51
CA PRO A 173 5.11 -4.26 -11.25
C PRO A 173 4.03 -3.40 -10.58
N GLU A 174 2.80 -3.94 -10.50
CA GLU A 174 1.74 -3.38 -9.69
C GLU A 174 2.18 -3.22 -8.22
N SER A 175 1.78 -2.13 -7.59
CA SER A 175 2.19 -1.72 -6.23
C SER A 175 3.68 -1.41 -6.08
N PHE A 176 4.45 -1.29 -7.17
CA PHE A 176 5.79 -0.72 -7.13
C PHE A 176 5.69 0.74 -6.65
N GLU A 177 6.43 1.07 -5.60
CA GLU A 177 6.60 2.44 -5.13
C GLU A 177 8.01 2.90 -5.43
N GLY A 178 8.11 3.99 -6.18
CA GLY A 178 9.37 4.52 -6.67
C GLY A 178 9.55 5.98 -6.26
N THR A 179 10.80 6.38 -6.08
CA THR A 179 11.16 7.80 -5.89
C THR A 179 12.18 8.21 -6.94
N ILE A 180 11.83 9.20 -7.74
CA ILE A 180 12.74 9.83 -8.70
C ILE A 180 13.42 10.99 -8.00
N VAL A 181 14.74 11.02 -8.08
CA VAL A 181 15.59 12.04 -7.49
C VAL A 181 16.39 12.72 -8.60
N TRP A 182 16.33 14.04 -8.65
CA TRP A 182 17.18 14.89 -9.47
C TRP A 182 18.25 15.52 -8.59
N GLU A 183 19.52 15.40 -8.98
CA GLU A 183 20.67 15.93 -8.25
C GLU A 183 21.48 16.85 -9.18
N SER A 184 21.73 18.10 -8.76
CA SER A 184 22.67 19.00 -9.42
C SER A 184 23.99 19.09 -8.66
N GLN A 185 25.10 19.05 -9.41
CA GLN A 185 26.44 19.32 -8.86
C GLN A 185 26.81 20.81 -8.91
N ASP A 186 25.96 21.64 -9.52
CA ASP A 186 26.23 23.06 -9.76
C ASP A 186 25.79 23.93 -8.59
N LEU A 187 26.49 25.05 -8.36
CA LEU A 187 26.17 26.00 -7.28
C LEU A 187 24.82 26.70 -7.47
N GLN A 188 24.30 26.75 -8.71
CA GLN A 188 23.04 27.42 -9.07
C GLN A 188 21.79 26.52 -8.92
N GLY A 189 21.93 25.27 -8.47
CA GLY A 189 20.80 24.38 -8.22
C GLY A 189 20.05 23.89 -9.46
N LEU A 190 18.87 23.30 -9.24
CA LEU A 190 18.00 22.71 -10.26
C LEU A 190 16.92 23.69 -10.75
N VAL A 191 16.56 23.59 -12.04
CA VAL A 191 15.32 24.19 -12.54
C VAL A 191 14.18 23.30 -12.09
N SER A 192 13.51 23.67 -11.00
CA SER A 192 12.42 22.88 -10.43
C SER A 192 11.09 23.64 -10.41
N ARG A 193 10.02 22.86 -10.31
CA ARG A 193 8.63 23.30 -10.24
C ARG A 193 7.95 22.71 -9.04
N ASN A 194 7.01 23.47 -8.49
CA ASN A 194 6.04 22.90 -7.57
C ASN A 194 5.18 21.87 -8.32
N LEU A 195 5.07 20.66 -7.77
CA LEU A 195 4.35 19.55 -8.37
C LEU A 195 2.88 19.90 -8.69
N HIS A 196 2.22 20.71 -7.86
CA HIS A 196 0.84 21.15 -8.09
C HIS A 196 0.68 22.13 -9.27
N LYS A 197 1.79 22.60 -9.86
CA LYS A 197 1.81 23.48 -11.04
C LYS A 197 2.25 22.76 -12.31
N VAL A 198 2.49 21.46 -12.24
CA VAL A 198 2.90 20.61 -13.37
C VAL A 198 1.71 19.75 -13.78
N THR A 199 1.51 19.58 -15.09
CA THR A 199 0.49 18.65 -15.59
C THR A 199 1.05 17.24 -15.47
N VAL A 200 0.40 16.41 -14.65
CA VAL A 200 0.73 14.99 -14.49
C VAL A 200 -0.08 14.18 -15.48
N ASN A 201 0.61 13.37 -16.29
CA ASN A 201 -0.01 12.36 -17.14
C ASN A 201 0.18 11.01 -16.47
N ASP A 202 -0.90 10.50 -15.88
CA ASP A 202 -0.91 9.20 -15.19
C ASP A 202 -1.23 8.03 -16.12
N GLY A 203 -1.32 8.27 -17.44
CA GLY A 203 -1.60 7.25 -18.45
C GLY A 203 -3.01 6.65 -18.31
N GLY A 204 -3.97 7.42 -17.80
CA GLY A 204 -5.34 6.96 -17.55
C GLY A 204 -5.53 6.31 -16.18
N GLY A 205 -4.65 6.64 -15.23
CA GLY A 205 -4.67 6.15 -13.84
C GLY A 205 -3.74 4.96 -13.55
N VAL A 206 -2.80 4.61 -14.44
CA VAL A 206 -1.90 3.46 -14.24
C VAL A 206 -0.77 3.73 -13.25
N LEU A 207 -0.55 4.99 -12.89
CA LEU A 207 0.32 5.39 -11.80
C LEU A 207 -0.33 6.52 -10.99
N ARG A 208 0.12 6.72 -9.75
CA ARG A 208 -0.30 7.82 -8.90
C ARG A 208 0.94 8.50 -8.33
N VAL A 209 1.04 9.81 -8.48
CA VAL A 209 2.09 10.59 -7.82
C VAL A 209 1.69 10.81 -6.36
N ILE A 210 2.62 10.55 -5.44
CA ILE A 210 2.43 10.69 -3.99
C ILE A 210 2.93 12.07 -3.60
N THR A 211 2.07 12.88 -2.98
CA THR A 211 2.42 14.23 -2.50
C THR A 211 2.44 14.28 -0.98
N ALA A 212 3.19 15.22 -0.39
CA ALA A 212 3.36 15.32 1.07
C ALA A 212 2.06 15.47 1.88
N GLY A 213 0.93 15.79 1.23
CA GLY A 213 -0.40 15.89 1.84
C GLY A 213 -1.25 14.62 1.79
N GLU A 214 -0.92 13.63 0.96
CA GLU A 214 -1.65 12.37 0.80
C GLU A 214 -0.81 11.19 1.30
N GLY A 215 -0.89 10.90 2.60
CA GLY A 215 -0.22 9.76 3.23
C GLY A 215 1.23 10.05 3.62
N ALA A 216 1.39 10.60 4.82
CA ALA A 216 2.66 11.11 5.34
C ALA A 216 3.75 10.02 5.44
N LEU A 217 4.60 9.94 4.42
CA LEU A 217 5.98 9.52 4.59
C LEU A 217 6.73 10.72 5.19
N PRO A 218 7.38 10.59 6.37
CA PRO A 218 8.19 11.67 6.89
C PRO A 218 9.35 11.96 5.93
N HIS A 219 9.41 13.21 5.45
CA HIS A 219 10.49 13.80 4.64
C HIS A 219 11.89 13.70 5.27
N GLU A 220 12.03 13.13 6.47
CA GLU A 220 13.28 13.14 7.23
C GLU A 220 14.33 12.12 6.75
N PHE A 221 14.01 11.24 5.79
CA PHE A 221 14.90 10.15 5.38
C PHE A 221 15.36 10.16 3.92
N MET A 222 15.06 11.21 3.15
CA MET A 222 15.61 11.43 1.80
C MET A 222 16.13 12.87 1.72
N GLU A 223 17.41 13.06 1.36
CA GLU A 223 17.99 14.40 1.14
C GLU A 223 17.33 15.04 -0.10
N GLY A 224 16.21 15.74 0.04
CA GLY A 224 15.55 16.42 -1.09
C GLY A 224 14.23 17.10 -0.72
N VAL A 225 13.88 18.17 -1.44
CA VAL A 225 12.62 18.91 -1.27
C VAL A 225 11.58 18.40 -2.28
N GLU A 226 10.30 18.39 -1.88
CA GLU A 226 9.20 18.04 -2.79
C GLU A 226 9.13 19.03 -3.97
N GLY A 227 9.30 18.51 -5.17
CA GLY A 227 9.27 19.29 -6.40
C GLY A 227 9.60 18.44 -7.62
N VAL A 228 9.40 19.00 -8.80
CA VAL A 228 9.67 18.33 -10.08
C VAL A 228 10.77 19.10 -10.79
N ALA A 229 11.90 18.45 -11.08
CA ALA A 229 13.00 19.04 -11.86
C ALA A 229 13.17 18.41 -13.25
N GLY A 230 12.17 17.65 -13.69
CA GLY A 230 12.16 16.97 -14.98
C GLY A 230 11.00 16.00 -15.09
N GLY A 231 11.23 14.84 -15.69
CA GLY A 231 10.21 13.80 -15.75
C GLY A 231 10.73 12.47 -16.22
N PHE A 232 9.82 11.58 -16.58
CA PHE A 232 10.17 10.28 -17.17
C PHE A 232 9.15 9.94 -18.26
N ILE A 233 9.61 9.12 -19.22
CA ILE A 233 8.78 8.55 -20.27
C ILE A 233 8.56 7.08 -19.92
N TYR A 234 7.32 6.64 -20.06
CA TYR A 234 6.97 5.25 -19.82
C TYR A 234 5.94 4.74 -20.82
N THR A 235 5.81 3.41 -20.87
CA THR A 235 4.78 2.70 -21.63
C THR A 235 4.01 1.78 -20.69
N ILE A 236 2.75 1.50 -21.03
CA ILE A 236 1.91 0.53 -20.32
C ILE A 236 2.26 -0.87 -20.81
N GLN A 237 2.68 -1.75 -19.90
CA GLN A 237 3.00 -3.14 -20.22
C GLN A 237 1.70 -3.90 -20.48
N GLU A 238 1.61 -4.65 -21.59
CA GLU A 238 0.41 -5.46 -21.92
C GLU A 238 -0.92 -4.67 -21.91
N GLY A 239 -0.90 -3.43 -22.40
CA GLY A 239 -2.05 -2.54 -22.34
C GLY A 239 -3.35 -3.07 -22.98
N ASP A 240 -3.27 -3.96 -23.99
CA ASP A 240 -4.44 -4.64 -24.54
C ASP A 240 -5.12 -5.57 -23.52
N ALA A 241 -4.35 -6.24 -22.66
CA ALA A 241 -4.86 -7.08 -21.58
C ALA A 241 -5.55 -6.22 -20.50
N LEU A 242 -4.98 -5.06 -20.17
CA LEU A 242 -5.62 -4.07 -19.29
C LEU A 242 -6.97 -3.65 -19.86
N LEU A 243 -7.03 -3.27 -21.15
CA LEU A 243 -8.28 -2.84 -21.77
C LEU A 243 -9.35 -3.95 -21.75
N GLN A 244 -8.97 -5.19 -22.05
CA GLN A 244 -9.87 -6.34 -21.93
C GLN A 244 -10.35 -6.58 -20.49
N ASN A 245 -9.47 -6.40 -19.51
CA ASN A 245 -9.81 -6.50 -18.10
C ASN A 245 -10.84 -5.41 -17.72
N LEU A 246 -10.64 -4.16 -18.14
CA LEU A 246 -11.58 -3.05 -17.91
C LEU A 246 -12.93 -3.30 -18.59
N HIS A 247 -12.95 -3.85 -19.80
CA HIS A 247 -14.20 -4.19 -20.49
C HIS A 247 -14.99 -5.30 -19.79
N SER A 248 -14.32 -6.22 -19.10
CA SER A 248 -14.97 -7.32 -18.37
C SER A 248 -15.40 -6.94 -16.94
N ARG A 249 -14.99 -5.77 -16.44
CA ARG A 249 -15.33 -5.24 -15.11
C ARG A 249 -16.84 -5.21 -14.80
N PRO A 250 -17.74 -4.73 -15.70
CA PRO A 250 -19.16 -4.73 -15.40
C PRO A 250 -19.74 -6.14 -15.16
N ARG A 251 -19.25 -7.14 -15.90
CA ARG A 251 -19.68 -8.52 -15.73
C ARG A 251 -19.16 -9.10 -14.41
N ARG A 252 -17.87 -8.91 -14.11
CA ARG A 252 -17.27 -9.33 -12.84
C ARG A 252 -18.00 -8.74 -11.64
N LEU A 253 -18.35 -7.45 -11.70
CA LEU A 253 -19.10 -6.79 -10.64
C LEU A 253 -20.46 -7.47 -10.38
N LEU A 254 -21.22 -7.80 -11.43
CA LEU A 254 -22.50 -8.50 -11.27
C LEU A 254 -22.33 -9.89 -10.66
N ASP A 255 -21.38 -10.67 -11.15
CA ASP A 255 -21.09 -12.01 -10.64
C ASP A 255 -20.59 -11.95 -9.18
N HIS A 256 -19.78 -10.94 -8.84
CA HIS A 256 -19.26 -10.69 -7.49
C HIS A 256 -20.38 -10.31 -6.51
N ILE A 257 -21.26 -9.38 -6.87
CA ILE A 257 -22.41 -9.00 -6.02
C ILE A 257 -23.30 -10.22 -5.77
N SER A 258 -23.56 -11.06 -6.78
CA SER A 258 -24.30 -12.30 -6.58
C SER A 258 -23.60 -13.26 -5.61
N ASN A 259 -22.27 -13.34 -5.66
CA ASN A 259 -21.49 -14.16 -4.72
C ASN A 259 -21.52 -13.60 -3.30
N LEU A 260 -21.45 -12.28 -3.12
CA LEU A 260 -21.58 -11.62 -1.81
C LEU A 260 -22.93 -11.92 -1.16
N HIS A 261 -24.03 -11.84 -1.93
CA HIS A 261 -25.35 -12.17 -1.41
C HIS A 261 -25.47 -13.64 -0.98
N ARG A 262 -24.82 -14.55 -1.71
CA ARG A 262 -24.75 -15.96 -1.33
C ARG A 262 -23.94 -16.15 -0.05
N GLU A 263 -22.79 -15.47 0.08
CA GLU A 263 -21.99 -15.48 1.30
C GLU A 263 -22.77 -14.94 2.50
N ASP A 264 -23.50 -13.82 2.34
CA ASP A 264 -24.38 -13.25 3.37
C ASP A 264 -25.45 -14.23 3.84
N ALA A 265 -26.02 -15.01 2.91
CA ALA A 265 -27.02 -16.01 3.25
C ALA A 265 -26.42 -17.17 4.06
N LEU A 266 -25.27 -17.69 3.62
CA LEU A 266 -24.54 -18.76 4.30
C LEU A 266 -24.05 -18.34 5.69
N LEU A 267 -23.57 -17.11 5.85
CA LEU A 267 -23.15 -16.58 7.15
C LEU A 267 -24.33 -16.42 8.12
N ARG A 268 -25.49 -15.99 7.63
CA ARG A 268 -26.71 -15.89 8.45
C ARG A 268 -27.21 -17.26 8.89
N GLU A 269 -27.20 -18.23 7.98
CA GLU A 269 -27.50 -19.62 8.31
C GLU A 269 -26.52 -20.16 9.36
N GLU A 270 -25.21 -20.02 9.14
CA GLU A 270 -24.17 -20.44 10.08
C GLU A 270 -24.36 -19.80 11.46
N SER A 271 -24.61 -18.50 11.50
CA SER A 271 -24.88 -17.78 12.75
C SER A 271 -26.12 -18.32 13.46
N SER A 272 -27.18 -18.67 12.72
CA SER A 272 -28.40 -19.24 13.31
C SER A 272 -28.19 -20.65 13.88
N VAL A 273 -27.29 -21.44 13.28
CA VAL A 273 -27.03 -22.83 13.66
C VAL A 273 -26.17 -22.92 14.91
N TYR A 274 -25.12 -22.09 14.99
CA TYR A 274 -24.08 -22.22 16.02
C TYR A 274 -24.17 -21.18 17.14
N ASP A 275 -24.87 -20.06 16.94
CA ASP A 275 -24.96 -18.94 17.89
C ASP A 275 -23.59 -18.50 18.45
N ASP A 276 -22.53 -18.60 17.63
CA ASP A 276 -21.16 -18.30 18.00
C ASP A 276 -20.55 -17.16 17.16
N ILE A 277 -21.35 -16.51 16.30
CA ILE A 277 -20.91 -15.40 15.45
C ILE A 277 -21.43 -14.07 16.00
N VAL A 278 -20.56 -13.05 15.98
CA VAL A 278 -20.92 -11.65 16.20
C VAL A 278 -20.55 -10.86 14.96
N PHE A 279 -21.56 -10.27 14.33
CA PHE A 279 -21.37 -9.34 13.23
C PHE A 279 -21.10 -7.94 13.77
N VAL A 280 -20.01 -7.32 13.31
CA VAL A 280 -19.65 -5.94 13.63
C VAL A 280 -19.75 -5.06 12.39
N ASP A 281 -20.21 -3.82 12.56
CA ASP A 281 -20.51 -2.91 11.45
C ASP A 281 -19.22 -2.38 10.77
N VAL A 282 -18.70 -3.18 9.84
CA VAL A 282 -17.48 -2.88 9.06
C VAL A 282 -17.49 -3.71 7.78
N VAL A 283 -16.90 -3.15 6.72
CA VAL A 283 -16.56 -3.90 5.50
C VAL A 283 -15.36 -4.79 5.80
N ASP A 284 -15.53 -6.11 5.74
CA ASP A 284 -14.53 -7.10 6.14
C ASP A 284 -13.41 -7.21 5.09
N THR A 285 -12.41 -6.34 5.23
CA THR A 285 -11.17 -6.36 4.48
C THR A 285 -9.98 -6.28 5.43
N TYR A 286 -8.80 -6.62 4.93
CA TYR A 286 -7.60 -6.62 5.75
C TYR A 286 -7.25 -5.20 6.26
N ARG A 287 -7.37 -4.16 5.42
CA ARG A 287 -7.14 -2.76 5.85
C ARG A 287 -8.12 -2.29 6.93
N ASN A 288 -9.31 -2.90 7.02
CA ASN A 288 -10.33 -2.57 8.01
C ASN A 288 -10.26 -3.40 9.29
N VAL A 289 -9.25 -4.27 9.46
CA VAL A 289 -9.05 -5.05 10.69
C VAL A 289 -8.97 -4.15 11.95
N PRO A 290 -8.31 -2.97 11.95
CA PRO A 290 -8.35 -2.07 13.10
C PRO A 290 -9.77 -1.61 13.47
N ALA A 291 -10.59 -1.24 12.48
CA ALA A 291 -11.98 -0.85 12.71
C ALA A 291 -12.83 -2.05 13.21
N LYS A 292 -12.59 -3.25 12.68
CA LYS A 292 -13.22 -4.49 13.16
C LYS A 292 -12.85 -4.77 14.61
N LEU A 293 -11.59 -4.58 14.99
CA LEU A 293 -11.10 -4.76 16.35
C LEU A 293 -11.70 -3.73 17.31
N LEU A 294 -11.84 -2.47 16.89
CA LEU A 294 -12.51 -1.44 17.68
C LEU A 294 -13.99 -1.79 17.95
N ASN A 295 -14.72 -2.21 16.91
CA ASN A 295 -16.11 -2.61 17.07
C ASN A 295 -16.27 -3.90 17.88
N PHE A 296 -15.32 -4.83 17.79
CA PHE A 296 -15.23 -5.99 18.69
C PHE A 296 -15.17 -5.54 20.15
N TYR A 297 -14.22 -4.67 20.51
CA TYR A 297 -14.08 -4.19 21.88
C TYR A 297 -15.34 -3.46 22.36
N ARG A 298 -15.96 -2.64 21.51
CA ARG A 298 -17.24 -1.97 21.81
C ARG A 298 -18.32 -3.01 22.17
N TRP A 299 -18.56 -3.98 21.29
CA TRP A 299 -19.55 -5.02 21.52
C TRP A 299 -19.29 -5.81 22.80
N THR A 300 -18.02 -6.17 23.05
CA THR A 300 -17.61 -6.91 24.24
C THR A 300 -17.89 -6.13 25.52
N VAL A 301 -17.52 -4.85 25.60
CA VAL A 301 -17.77 -4.01 26.79
C VAL A 301 -19.27 -3.75 27.01
N GLU A 302 -20.05 -3.61 25.94
CA GLU A 302 -21.48 -3.28 26.03
C GLU A 302 -22.37 -4.49 26.33
N THR A 303 -21.97 -5.70 25.91
CA THR A 303 -22.86 -6.87 25.88
C THR A 303 -22.41 -8.00 26.80
N THR A 304 -21.15 -8.03 27.25
CA THR A 304 -20.63 -9.14 28.04
C THR A 304 -19.99 -8.68 29.35
N SER A 305 -20.02 -9.57 30.35
CA SER A 305 -19.26 -9.43 31.58
C SER A 305 -18.14 -10.47 31.56
N PHE A 306 -16.91 -10.03 31.77
CA PHE A 306 -15.73 -10.89 31.72
C PHE A 306 -14.64 -10.38 32.66
N ASP A 307 -13.87 -11.29 33.24
CA ASP A 307 -12.66 -10.95 34.00
C ASP A 307 -11.46 -10.78 33.07
N LEU A 308 -11.41 -11.59 32.00
CA LEU A 308 -10.32 -11.66 31.04
C LEU A 308 -10.85 -11.75 29.62
N LEU A 309 -10.16 -11.07 28.70
CA LEU A 309 -10.46 -11.08 27.27
C LEU A 309 -9.25 -11.62 26.51
N LEU A 310 -9.45 -12.67 25.72
CA LEU A 310 -8.43 -13.22 24.83
C LEU A 310 -8.85 -13.01 23.37
N LYS A 311 -8.03 -12.26 22.63
CA LYS A 311 -8.14 -12.15 21.17
C LYS A 311 -7.17 -13.14 20.52
N THR A 312 -7.67 -13.93 19.59
CA THR A 312 -6.88 -14.76 18.67
C THR A 312 -7.38 -14.62 17.24
N ASP A 313 -6.64 -15.15 16.28
CA ASP A 313 -7.08 -15.35 14.90
C ASP A 313 -7.69 -16.75 14.72
N ASP A 314 -8.47 -16.94 13.66
CA ASP A 314 -9.22 -18.17 13.38
C ASP A 314 -8.36 -19.28 12.74
N ASP A 315 -7.09 -19.01 12.48
CA ASP A 315 -6.06 -19.95 12.05
C ASP A 315 -5.16 -20.42 13.20
N CYS A 316 -5.55 -20.14 14.46
CA CYS A 316 -4.79 -20.48 15.65
C CYS A 316 -5.43 -21.62 16.47
N TYR A 317 -4.58 -22.43 17.10
CA TYR A 317 -4.97 -23.39 18.14
C TYR A 317 -4.72 -22.80 19.53
N ILE A 318 -5.67 -22.99 20.45
CA ILE A 318 -5.53 -22.54 21.85
C ILE A 318 -5.60 -23.74 22.81
N ASP A 319 -4.52 -23.93 23.56
CA ASP A 319 -4.51 -24.80 24.74
C ASP A 319 -5.06 -24.03 25.95
N LEU A 320 -6.37 -24.15 26.17
CA LEU A 320 -7.07 -23.42 27.23
C LEU A 320 -6.59 -23.81 28.63
N GLU A 321 -6.26 -25.08 28.87
CA GLU A 321 -5.78 -25.54 30.16
C GLU A 321 -4.42 -24.93 30.48
N ALA A 322 -3.50 -24.89 29.50
CA ALA A 322 -2.23 -24.20 29.65
C ALA A 322 -2.40 -22.70 29.90
N VAL A 323 -3.38 -22.06 29.23
CA VAL A 323 -3.72 -20.64 29.45
C VAL A 323 -4.19 -20.40 30.89
N PHE A 324 -5.16 -21.18 31.39
CA PHE A 324 -5.65 -21.06 32.77
C PHE A 324 -4.59 -21.37 33.82
N ASN A 325 -3.75 -22.38 33.55
CA ASN A 325 -2.60 -22.66 34.40
C ASN A 325 -1.68 -21.45 34.45
N ARG A 326 -1.36 -20.83 33.31
CA ARG A 326 -0.49 -19.64 33.27
C ARG A 326 -1.10 -18.45 34.00
N ILE A 327 -2.40 -18.21 33.86
CA ILE A 327 -3.14 -17.15 34.56
C ILE A 327 -2.99 -17.30 36.07
N THR A 328 -3.24 -18.51 36.59
CA THR A 328 -3.09 -18.82 38.02
C THR A 328 -1.64 -18.67 38.48
N HIS A 329 -0.68 -19.24 37.74
CA HIS A 329 0.74 -19.21 38.13
C HIS A 329 1.34 -17.80 38.12
N LYS A 330 0.84 -16.91 37.25
CA LYS A 330 1.31 -15.52 37.14
C LYS A 330 0.50 -14.54 37.97
N ASN A 331 -0.52 -14.99 38.71
CA ASN A 331 -1.46 -14.14 39.45
C ASN A 331 -2.01 -13.03 38.55
N LEU A 332 -2.59 -13.42 37.41
CA LEU A 332 -3.21 -12.53 36.43
C LEU A 332 -4.67 -12.23 36.78
N ASP A 333 -4.92 -11.83 38.03
CA ASP A 333 -6.23 -11.52 38.62
C ASP A 333 -6.39 -10.04 39.00
N GLY A 334 -5.33 -9.24 38.84
CA GLY A 334 -5.36 -7.79 39.04
C GLY A 334 -5.87 -6.99 37.83
N PRO A 335 -6.19 -5.70 38.01
CA PRO A 335 -6.58 -4.83 36.90
C PRO A 335 -5.38 -4.43 36.03
N ASN A 336 -5.66 -3.98 34.80
CA ASN A 336 -4.74 -3.26 33.92
C ASN A 336 -3.48 -4.03 33.46
N PHE A 337 -3.60 -5.32 33.15
CA PHE A 337 -2.49 -6.05 32.53
C PHE A 337 -2.80 -6.45 31.10
N TRP A 338 -1.73 -6.53 30.31
CA TRP A 338 -1.74 -7.12 28.99
C TRP A 338 -0.77 -8.29 28.99
N TRP A 339 -1.21 -9.44 28.49
CA TRP A 339 -0.37 -10.64 28.39
C TRP A 339 -0.31 -11.10 26.93
N GLY A 340 0.90 -11.08 26.38
CA GLY A 340 1.15 -11.49 25.01
C GLY A 340 2.64 -11.41 24.66
N ASN A 341 2.92 -11.43 23.36
CA ASN A 341 4.25 -11.20 22.82
C ASN A 341 4.34 -9.76 22.32
N PHE A 342 5.09 -8.91 23.03
CA PHE A 342 5.21 -7.50 22.70
C PHE A 342 6.46 -7.24 21.87
N ARG A 343 6.31 -6.39 20.87
CA ARG A 343 7.42 -5.84 20.08
C ARG A 343 7.49 -4.34 20.36
N LEU A 344 8.71 -3.83 20.41
CA LEU A 344 9.02 -2.41 20.59
C LEU A 344 9.95 -1.97 19.47
N ASN A 345 9.85 -0.71 19.07
CA ASN A 345 10.63 -0.12 17.98
C ASN A 345 10.56 -0.94 16.68
N TRP A 346 9.39 -1.50 16.37
CA TRP A 346 9.16 -2.26 15.15
C TRP A 346 9.01 -1.29 13.99
N ALA A 347 9.81 -1.43 12.94
CA ALA A 347 9.71 -0.55 11.78
C ALA A 347 8.30 -0.56 11.19
N VAL A 348 7.82 0.62 10.81
CA VAL A 348 6.52 0.80 10.17
C VAL A 348 6.64 0.36 8.72
N ASP A 349 5.91 -0.70 8.37
CA ASP A 349 5.80 -1.15 6.98
C ASP A 349 5.15 -0.02 6.15
N ARG A 350 5.84 0.42 5.11
CA ARG A 350 5.36 1.46 4.18
C ARG A 350 4.89 0.89 2.85
N THR A 351 5.05 -0.41 2.62
CA THR A 351 4.64 -1.09 1.39
C THR A 351 4.02 -2.45 1.69
N GLY A 352 3.31 -3.02 0.70
CA GLY A 352 2.78 -4.38 0.77
C GLY A 352 1.60 -4.56 1.75
N LYS A 353 1.39 -5.81 2.19
CA LYS A 353 0.22 -6.22 3.01
C LYS A 353 0.11 -5.44 4.31
N TRP A 354 1.23 -5.17 4.98
CA TRP A 354 1.28 -4.56 6.30
C TRP A 354 1.44 -3.03 6.23
N GLN A 355 1.42 -2.45 5.02
CA GLN A 355 1.57 -1.01 4.77
C GLN A 355 0.66 -0.16 5.66
N GLU A 356 1.25 0.86 6.27
CA GLU A 356 0.55 1.88 7.02
C GLU A 356 0.63 3.23 6.29
N LEU A 357 -0.56 3.74 5.96
CA LEU A 357 -0.73 4.90 5.08
C LEU A 357 -0.82 6.20 5.86
N GLU A 358 -1.28 6.15 7.11
CA GLU A 358 -1.65 7.36 7.86
C GLU A 358 -0.76 7.59 9.10
N TYR A 359 0.03 6.59 9.51
CA TYR A 359 0.88 6.71 10.70
C TYR A 359 2.21 7.42 10.39
N PRO A 360 2.52 8.57 11.02
CA PRO A 360 3.69 9.36 10.63
C PRO A 360 5.02 8.84 11.21
N SER A 361 4.99 8.11 12.32
CA SER A 361 6.23 7.61 12.97
C SER A 361 6.92 6.55 12.12
N PRO A 362 8.26 6.42 12.18
CA PRO A 362 8.99 5.34 11.52
C PRO A 362 8.90 3.99 12.25
N ALA A 363 8.43 3.95 13.49
CA ALA A 363 8.37 2.72 14.29
C ALA A 363 7.15 2.63 15.23
N TYR A 364 6.77 1.40 15.57
CA TYR A 364 5.72 1.03 16.53
C TYR A 364 6.28 0.46 17.85
N PRO A 365 5.60 0.68 18.98
CA PRO A 365 4.80 1.86 19.25
C PRO A 365 5.70 3.11 19.29
N ALA A 366 5.16 4.29 18.97
CA ALA A 366 5.84 5.56 19.14
C ALA A 366 5.87 6.03 20.60
#